data_AF-A0A2V6HSG8-F1
#
_entry.id   AF-A0A2V6HSG8-F1
#
_cell.length_a   1.000
_cell.length_b   1.000
_cell.length_c   1.000
_cell.angle_alpha   90.00
_cell.angle_beta   90.00
_cell.angle_gamma   90.00
#
_symmetry.space_group_name_H-M   'P 1'
#
loop_
_entity.id
_entity.type
_entity.pdbx_description
1 polymer ?
#
loop_
_entity_poly.entity_id
_entity_poly.type
_entity_poly.pdbx_seq_one_letter_code
_entity_poly.pdbx_strand_id
1 'polypeptide(L)'
;PAFDARLGFRPNQIWNFGLSASDGPYFRPEAEQTLPPGRSIGDYREFVLGQDASFAWHHLQLWAEFYEARFEVPRVGHADTFAYYFEAKYKFTPQLFGALRWNQQLFSNIADDAGGQVRWSQDLWRIDVAAGYRFTSHIQLKLQYSFQQETTGPRDDNHLVATQLTVRF
;
A
#
# COMPACT_ATOMS: atom_id res chain seq x y z
N PRO A 1 5.35 22.86 -0.60
CA PRO A 1 3.95 22.58 -0.99
C PRO A 1 3.88 21.20 -1.62
N ALA A 2 2.76 20.49 -1.43
CA ALA A 2 2.47 19.23 -2.10
C ALA A 2 1.51 19.47 -3.27
N PHE A 3 1.66 18.69 -4.33
CA PHE A 3 0.76 18.65 -5.48
C PHE A 3 0.21 17.24 -5.62
N ASP A 4 -1.10 17.13 -5.79
CA ASP A 4 -1.79 15.85 -5.94
C ASP A 4 -2.75 15.91 -7.13
N ALA A 5 -2.72 14.89 -7.98
CA ALA A 5 -3.64 14.74 -9.10
C ALA A 5 -4.12 13.29 -9.22
N ARG A 6 -5.38 13.12 -9.64
CA ARG A 6 -5.98 11.81 -9.93
C ARG A 6 -6.91 11.89 -11.13
N LEU A 7 -6.77 10.94 -12.04
CA LEU A 7 -7.67 10.70 -13.16
C LEU A 7 -8.32 9.32 -13.01
N GLY A 8 -9.63 9.25 -13.24
CA GLY A 8 -10.38 7.99 -13.20
C GLY A 8 -11.12 7.75 -14.51
N PHE A 9 -11.15 6.50 -14.96
CA PHE A 9 -11.85 6.08 -16.18
C PHE A 9 -12.74 4.86 -15.90
N ARG A 10 -14.03 4.99 -16.20
CA ARG A 10 -15.05 3.95 -16.01
C ARG A 10 -15.78 3.68 -17.32
N PRO A 11 -15.30 2.75 -18.16
CA PRO A 11 -15.94 2.48 -19.44
C PRO A 11 -17.33 1.86 -19.29
N ASN A 12 -17.60 1.16 -18.18
CA ASN A 12 -18.89 0.57 -17.85
C ASN A 12 -19.03 0.35 -16.33
N GLN A 13 -20.07 -0.37 -15.91
CA GLN A 13 -20.33 -0.66 -14.49
C GLN A 13 -19.40 -1.73 -13.89
N ILE A 14 -18.72 -2.51 -14.73
CA ILE A 14 -17.88 -3.64 -14.32
C ILE A 14 -16.45 -3.16 -14.04
N TRP A 15 -15.91 -2.25 -14.87
CA TRP A 15 -14.52 -1.80 -14.81
C TRP A 15 -14.39 -0.36 -14.32
N ASN A 16 -13.38 -0.14 -13.49
CA ASN A 16 -12.90 1.19 -13.12
C ASN A 16 -11.38 1.17 -13.08
N PHE A 17 -10.76 2.20 -13.63
CA PHE A 17 -9.32 2.42 -13.66
C PHE A 17 -9.00 3.78 -13.06
N GLY A 18 -7.83 3.89 -12.44
CA GLY A 18 -7.33 5.15 -11.93
C GLY A 18 -5.83 5.29 -12.08
N LEU A 19 -5.40 6.53 -12.25
CA LEU A 19 -4.01 6.96 -12.24
C LEU A 19 -3.91 8.17 -11.34
N SER A 20 -2.98 8.17 -10.40
CA SER A 20 -2.73 9.29 -9.50
C SER A 20 -1.25 9.60 -9.40
N ALA A 21 -0.92 10.87 -9.21
CA ALA A 21 0.45 11.32 -8.94
C ALA A 21 0.44 12.29 -7.76
N SER A 22 1.44 12.18 -6.90
CA SER A 22 1.69 13.08 -5.77
C SER A 22 3.16 13.49 -5.75
N ASP A 23 3.44 14.75 -5.44
CA ASP A 23 4.79 15.29 -5.34
C ASP A 23 4.89 16.34 -4.23
N GLY A 24 5.77 16.16 -3.26
CA GLY A 24 5.90 17.10 -2.15
C GLY A 24 7.07 16.82 -1.19
N PRO A 25 7.41 17.78 -0.32
CA PRO A 25 8.42 17.57 0.71
C PRO A 25 7.93 16.60 1.78
N TYR A 26 8.76 15.64 2.17
CA TYR A 26 8.37 14.57 3.12
C TYR A 26 9.07 14.67 4.48
N PHE A 27 10.13 15.48 4.60
CA PHE A 27 10.82 15.67 5.87
C PHE A 27 9.99 16.51 6.85
N ARG A 28 10.01 16.08 8.11
CA ARG A 28 9.47 16.86 9.22
C ARG A 28 10.48 17.93 9.66
N PRO A 29 10.03 19.03 10.28
CA PRO A 29 10.92 20.10 10.75
C PRO A 29 12.08 19.63 11.63
N GLU A 30 11.89 18.58 12.42
CA GLU A 30 12.91 18.02 13.30
C GLU A 30 14.13 17.47 12.55
N ALA A 31 13.98 17.13 11.27
CA ALA A 31 15.07 16.63 10.44
C ALA A 31 16.02 17.75 9.96
N GLU A 32 15.63 19.03 10.05
CA GLU A 32 16.37 20.17 9.51
C GLU A 32 17.82 20.22 10.02
N GLN A 33 18.04 19.88 11.30
CA GLN A 33 19.37 19.87 11.92
C GLN A 33 20.30 18.76 11.39
N THR A 34 19.76 17.77 10.67
CA THR A 34 20.53 16.64 10.13
C THR A 34 20.88 16.81 8.64
N LEU A 35 20.34 17.87 8.02
CA LEU A 35 20.52 18.20 6.61
C LEU A 35 21.90 18.83 6.34
N PRO A 36 22.43 18.70 5.11
CA PRO A 36 23.62 19.41 4.69
C PRO A 36 23.50 20.93 4.86
N PRO A 37 24.60 21.66 5.14
CA PRO A 37 24.57 23.11 5.25
C PRO A 37 23.96 23.78 4.00
N GLY A 38 23.07 24.76 4.20
CA GLY A 38 22.41 25.48 3.12
C GLY A 38 21.27 24.72 2.43
N ARG A 39 20.88 23.54 2.94
CA ARG A 39 19.70 22.81 2.50
C ARG A 39 18.58 22.90 3.53
N SER A 40 17.34 22.92 3.04
CA SER A 40 16.12 22.92 3.84
C SER A 40 15.32 21.63 3.63
N ILE A 41 14.38 21.36 4.54
CA ILE A 41 13.45 20.22 4.41
C ILE A 41 12.61 20.26 3.13
N GLY A 42 12.45 21.46 2.53
CA GLY A 42 11.71 21.65 1.28
C GLY A 42 12.46 21.23 0.03
N ASP A 43 13.78 21.02 0.13
CA ASP A 43 14.66 20.69 -1.00
C ASP A 43 14.65 19.20 -1.36
N TYR A 44 13.98 18.38 -0.56
CA TYR A 44 13.93 16.93 -0.69
C TYR A 44 12.49 16.49 -0.86
N ARG A 45 12.19 15.92 -2.02
CA ARG A 45 10.82 15.56 -2.40
C ARG A 45 10.59 14.07 -2.40
N GLU A 46 9.35 13.71 -2.15
CA GLU A 46 8.77 12.40 -2.43
C GLU A 46 7.85 12.55 -3.64
N PHE A 47 8.06 11.70 -4.64
CA PHE A 47 7.16 11.55 -5.78
C PHE A 47 6.52 10.17 -5.75
N VAL A 48 5.20 10.10 -5.90
CA VAL A 48 4.45 8.83 -5.92
C VAL A 48 3.57 8.77 -7.16
N LEU A 49 3.66 7.68 -7.92
CA LEU A 49 2.74 7.33 -8.99
C LEU A 49 1.89 6.13 -8.56
N GLY A 50 0.58 6.30 -8.53
CA GLY A 50 -0.40 5.27 -8.18
C GLY A 50 -1.23 4.85 -9.39
N GLN A 51 -1.44 3.55 -9.55
CA GLN A 51 -2.25 2.95 -10.62
C GLN A 51 -3.23 1.98 -9.99
N ASP A 52 -4.53 2.11 -10.26
CA ASP A 52 -5.54 1.19 -9.75
C ASP A 52 -6.48 0.66 -10.83
N ALA A 53 -6.93 -0.58 -10.61
CA ALA A 53 -7.98 -1.20 -11.40
C ALA A 53 -8.93 -1.96 -10.47
N SER A 54 -10.23 -1.85 -10.74
CA SER A 54 -11.24 -2.67 -10.07
C SER A 54 -12.20 -3.29 -11.08
N PHE A 55 -12.57 -4.54 -10.81
CA PHE A 55 -13.48 -5.34 -11.62
C PHE A 55 -14.59 -5.88 -10.73
N ALA A 56 -15.85 -5.74 -11.12
CA ALA A 56 -16.98 -6.30 -10.39
C ALA A 56 -17.96 -6.98 -11.34
N TRP A 57 -18.09 -8.30 -11.22
CA TRP A 57 -19.02 -9.08 -12.02
C TRP A 57 -19.71 -10.15 -11.17
N HIS A 58 -21.04 -10.11 -11.16
CA HIS A 58 -21.89 -10.99 -10.36
C HIS A 58 -21.45 -11.04 -8.88
N HIS A 59 -20.89 -12.16 -8.46
CA HIS A 59 -20.52 -12.45 -7.09
C HIS A 59 -19.04 -12.13 -6.82
N LEU A 60 -18.25 -11.88 -7.87
CA LEU A 60 -16.82 -11.65 -7.81
C LEU A 60 -16.50 -10.15 -7.92
N GLN A 61 -15.61 -9.70 -7.04
CA GLN A 61 -15.03 -8.36 -7.07
C GLN A 61 -13.52 -8.47 -6.92
N LEU A 62 -12.78 -7.76 -7.75
CA LEU A 62 -11.32 -7.72 -7.75
C LEU A 62 -10.86 -6.27 -7.68
N TRP A 63 -9.76 -6.03 -6.98
CA TRP A 63 -9.05 -4.76 -6.94
C TRP A 63 -7.56 -5.02 -7.06
N ALA A 64 -6.87 -4.14 -7.77
CA ALA A 64 -5.43 -4.10 -7.88
C ALA A 64 -4.98 -2.66 -7.76
N GLU A 65 -3.91 -2.43 -7.02
CA GLU A 65 -3.30 -1.11 -6.94
C GLU A 65 -1.78 -1.25 -6.85
N PHE A 66 -1.08 -0.37 -7.56
CA PHE A 66 0.37 -0.34 -7.66
C PHE A 66 0.84 1.08 -7.35
N TYR A 67 1.92 1.19 -6.60
CA TYR A 67 2.54 2.43 -6.19
C TYR A 67 4.03 2.37 -6.47
N GLU A 68 4.53 3.35 -7.20
CA GLU A 68 5.95 3.62 -7.40
C GLU A 68 6.27 4.90 -6.65
N ALA A 69 7.09 4.81 -5.60
CA ALA A 69 7.48 5.95 -4.80
C ALA A 69 9.00 6.16 -4.87
N ARG A 70 9.40 7.42 -5.06
CA ARG A 70 10.79 7.86 -5.09
C ARG A 70 11.00 8.93 -4.04
N PHE A 71 11.98 8.70 -3.17
CA PHE A 71 12.41 9.63 -2.15
C PHE A 71 13.76 10.23 -2.50
N GLU A 72 13.89 11.54 -2.41
CA GLU A 72 15.18 12.22 -2.49
C GLU A 72 15.84 12.25 -1.11
N VAL A 73 16.83 11.39 -0.90
CA VAL A 73 17.52 11.25 0.38
C VAL A 73 18.81 12.08 0.37
N PRO A 74 19.04 12.93 1.39
CA PRO A 74 20.26 13.71 1.53
C PRO A 74 21.51 12.83 1.48
N ARG A 75 22.52 13.22 0.70
CA ARG A 75 23.82 12.52 0.51
C ARG A 75 23.76 11.17 -0.21
N VAL A 76 22.57 10.57 -0.34
CA VAL A 76 22.36 9.24 -0.95
C VAL A 76 21.80 9.34 -2.37
N GLY A 77 20.90 10.29 -2.63
CA GLY A 77 20.20 10.41 -3.92
C GLY A 77 18.81 9.77 -3.87
N HIS A 78 18.40 9.09 -4.94
CA HIS A 78 17.06 8.51 -5.03
C HIS A 78 16.97 7.16 -4.32
N ALA A 79 15.96 7.00 -3.48
CA ALA A 79 15.53 5.73 -2.89
C ALA A 79 14.15 5.37 -3.44
N ASP A 80 14.06 4.28 -4.20
CA ASP A 80 12.84 3.86 -4.88
C ASP A 80 12.19 2.67 -4.15
N THR A 81 10.87 2.68 -4.04
CA THR A 81 10.08 1.54 -3.58
C THR A 81 8.88 1.30 -4.48
N PHE A 82 8.56 0.02 -4.66
CA PHE A 82 7.39 -0.42 -5.39
C PHE A 82 6.49 -1.23 -4.47
N ALA A 83 5.26 -0.78 -4.28
CA ALA A 83 4.27 -1.49 -3.48
C ALA A 83 3.05 -1.82 -4.33
N TYR A 84 2.46 -2.98 -4.11
CA TYR A 84 1.19 -3.32 -4.75
C TYR A 84 0.32 -4.17 -3.85
N TYR A 85 -0.98 -4.17 -4.13
CA TYR A 85 -1.86 -5.20 -3.62
C TYR A 85 -2.83 -5.70 -4.67
N PHE A 86 -3.25 -6.94 -4.48
CA PHE A 86 -4.39 -7.54 -5.15
C PHE A 86 -5.38 -8.00 -4.10
N GLU A 87 -6.64 -7.61 -4.26
CA GLU A 87 -7.74 -8.06 -3.42
C GLU A 87 -8.80 -8.75 -4.27
N ALA A 88 -9.28 -9.89 -3.80
CA ALA A 88 -10.37 -10.63 -4.40
C ALA A 88 -11.44 -10.88 -3.34
N LYS A 89 -12.69 -10.62 -3.68
CA LYS A 89 -13.85 -10.86 -2.82
C LYS A 89 -14.91 -11.62 -3.59
N TYR A 90 -15.40 -12.68 -2.98
CA TYR A 90 -16.47 -13.50 -3.53
C TYR A 90 -17.65 -13.56 -2.58
N LYS A 91 -18.84 -13.18 -3.07
CA LYS A 91 -20.11 -13.27 -2.34
C LYS A 91 -20.74 -14.63 -2.58
N PHE A 92 -20.60 -15.55 -1.63
CA PHE A 92 -21.24 -16.87 -1.72
C PHE A 92 -22.77 -16.74 -1.66
N THR A 93 -23.27 -15.85 -0.80
CA THR A 93 -24.69 -15.47 -0.69
C THR A 93 -24.81 -13.96 -0.52
N PRO A 94 -26.02 -13.37 -0.53
CA PRO A 94 -26.20 -11.95 -0.20
C PRO A 94 -25.66 -11.57 1.20
N GLN A 95 -25.54 -12.54 2.11
CA GLN A 95 -25.10 -12.35 3.50
C GLN A 95 -23.65 -12.78 3.75
N LEU A 96 -23.14 -13.78 3.02
CA LEU A 96 -21.83 -14.41 3.26
C LEU A 96 -20.85 -14.08 2.13
N PHE A 97 -19.66 -13.61 2.50
CA PHE A 97 -18.56 -13.42 1.55
C PHE A 97 -17.24 -13.94 2.11
N GLY A 98 -16.35 -14.32 1.21
CA GLY A 98 -14.92 -14.53 1.47
C GLY A 98 -14.10 -13.47 0.74
N ALA A 99 -12.94 -13.12 1.30
CA ALA A 99 -11.99 -12.23 0.67
C ALA A 99 -10.55 -12.71 0.91
N LEU A 100 -9.70 -12.44 -0.07
CA LEU A 100 -8.27 -12.67 -0.04
C LEU A 100 -7.60 -11.36 -0.47
N ARG A 101 -6.55 -10.95 0.24
CA ARG A 101 -5.71 -9.82 -0.17
C ARG A 101 -4.25 -10.21 -0.07
N TRP A 102 -3.49 -9.92 -1.10
CA TRP A 102 -2.03 -10.01 -1.09
C TRP A 102 -1.46 -8.61 -1.24
N ASN A 103 -0.63 -8.19 -0.30
CA ASN A 103 0.15 -6.96 -0.36
C ASN A 103 1.64 -7.31 -0.47
N GLN A 104 2.39 -6.57 -1.26
CA GLN A 104 3.84 -6.71 -1.36
C GLN A 104 4.49 -5.35 -1.54
N GLN A 105 5.65 -5.16 -0.90
CA GLN A 105 6.47 -3.97 -1.02
C GLN A 105 7.92 -4.38 -1.25
N LEU A 106 8.51 -3.81 -2.30
CA LEU A 106 9.86 -4.04 -2.76
C LEU A 106 10.68 -2.76 -2.59
N PHE A 107 11.92 -2.89 -2.16
CA PHE A 107 12.83 -1.75 -1.96
C PHE A 107 14.04 -1.85 -2.88
N SER A 108 14.44 -0.71 -3.46
CA SER A 108 15.65 -0.64 -4.28
C SER A 108 16.93 -0.68 -3.43
N ASN A 109 18.05 -0.80 -4.13
CA ASN A 109 19.35 -0.49 -3.53
C ASN A 109 19.59 1.02 -3.57
N ILE A 110 20.37 1.50 -2.61
CA ILE A 110 20.83 2.89 -2.48
C ILE A 110 22.35 2.90 -2.41
N ALA A 111 22.97 4.01 -2.80
CA ALA A 111 24.41 4.19 -2.68
C ALA A 111 24.84 4.27 -1.22
N ASP A 112 25.96 3.63 -0.88
CA ASP A 112 26.65 3.85 0.40
C ASP A 112 27.76 4.91 0.27
N ASP A 113 28.22 5.44 1.41
CA ASP A 113 29.28 6.46 1.47
C ASP A 113 30.64 5.96 0.96
N ALA A 114 30.81 4.65 0.73
CA ALA A 114 32.02 4.01 0.22
C ALA A 114 31.95 3.72 -1.31
N GLY A 115 30.88 4.13 -1.99
CA GLY A 115 30.66 3.89 -3.42
C GLY A 115 30.08 2.52 -3.76
N GLY A 116 29.68 1.75 -2.75
CA GLY A 116 28.93 0.51 -2.87
C GLY A 116 27.42 0.72 -2.97
N GLN A 117 26.67 -0.38 -3.02
CA GLN A 117 25.21 -0.40 -3.07
C GLN A 117 24.69 -1.27 -1.93
N VAL A 118 23.81 -0.71 -1.11
CA VAL A 118 23.16 -1.40 0.01
C VAL A 118 21.65 -1.40 -0.18
N ARG A 119 20.97 -2.46 0.28
CA ARG A 119 19.50 -2.49 0.26
C ARG A 119 18.95 -1.38 1.16
N TRP A 120 18.02 -0.58 0.64
CA TRP A 120 17.37 0.47 1.42
C TRP A 120 16.54 -0.10 2.58
N SER A 121 15.80 -1.17 2.32
CA SER A 121 15.04 -1.90 3.33
C SER A 121 14.82 -3.36 2.90
N GLN A 122 14.15 -4.13 3.75
CA GLN A 122 13.76 -5.51 3.46
C GLN A 122 12.43 -5.56 2.72
N ASP A 123 12.34 -6.42 1.72
CA ASP A 123 11.10 -6.66 0.99
C ASP A 123 10.07 -7.34 1.91
N LEU A 124 8.84 -6.86 1.86
CA LEU A 124 7.75 -7.27 2.74
C LEU A 124 6.61 -7.84 1.92
N TRP A 125 6.01 -8.93 2.38
CA TRP A 125 4.75 -9.39 1.82
C TRP A 125 3.78 -9.83 2.91
N ARG A 126 2.49 -9.66 2.63
CA ARG A 126 1.40 -10.01 3.53
C ARG A 126 0.24 -10.60 2.76
N ILE A 127 -0.32 -11.69 3.27
CA ILE A 127 -1.60 -12.25 2.80
C ILE A 127 -2.63 -12.16 3.92
N ASP A 128 -3.80 -11.61 3.59
CA ASP A 128 -4.97 -11.55 4.45
C ASP A 128 -6.07 -12.44 3.88
N VAL A 129 -6.64 -13.32 4.71
CA VAL A 129 -7.84 -14.10 4.40
C VAL A 129 -8.95 -13.65 5.33
N ALA A 130 -10.11 -13.33 4.79
CA ALA A 130 -11.25 -12.90 5.59
C ALA A 130 -12.56 -13.56 5.16
N ALA A 131 -13.44 -13.73 6.12
CA ALA A 131 -14.84 -14.11 5.90
C ALA A 131 -15.74 -13.11 6.63
N GLY A 132 -16.84 -12.74 5.98
CA GLY A 132 -17.81 -11.82 6.57
C GLY A 132 -19.22 -12.35 6.43
N TYR A 133 -20.00 -12.21 7.50
CA TYR A 133 -21.40 -12.58 7.55
C TYR A 133 -22.26 -11.40 7.99
N ARG A 134 -23.31 -11.12 7.21
CA ARG A 134 -24.29 -10.08 7.49
C ARG A 134 -25.55 -10.72 8.11
N PHE A 135 -25.79 -10.46 9.39
CA PHE A 135 -26.98 -10.94 10.09
C PHE A 135 -28.22 -10.15 9.66
N THR A 136 -28.09 -8.83 9.57
CA THR A 136 -29.14 -7.90 9.14
C THR A 136 -28.52 -6.77 8.30
N SER A 137 -29.31 -5.88 7.71
CA SER A 137 -28.77 -4.68 7.05
C SER A 137 -27.96 -3.77 7.98
N HIS A 138 -28.11 -3.93 9.30
CA HIS A 138 -27.50 -3.10 10.33
C HIS A 138 -26.36 -3.79 11.09
N ILE A 139 -26.23 -5.12 11.01
CA ILE A 139 -25.27 -5.91 11.79
C ILE A 139 -24.45 -6.83 10.88
N GLN A 140 -23.12 -6.70 10.96
CA GLN A 140 -22.17 -7.53 10.21
C GLN A 140 -20.99 -7.95 11.08
N LEU A 141 -20.60 -9.21 11.00
CA LEU A 141 -19.38 -9.76 11.59
C LEU A 141 -18.37 -10.06 10.48
N LYS A 142 -17.09 -9.75 10.72
CA LYS A 142 -15.96 -10.12 9.87
C LYS A 142 -14.88 -10.77 10.74
N LEU A 143 -14.37 -11.89 10.26
CA LEU A 143 -13.18 -12.56 10.78
C LEU A 143 -12.07 -12.42 9.75
N GLN A 144 -10.85 -12.15 10.20
CA GLN A 144 -9.68 -12.02 9.35
C GLN A 144 -8.48 -12.71 9.99
N TYR A 145 -7.71 -13.39 9.16
CA TYR A 145 -6.39 -13.90 9.49
C TYR A 145 -5.37 -13.28 8.54
N SER A 146 -4.26 -12.82 9.08
CA SER A 146 -3.21 -12.12 8.34
C SER A 146 -1.87 -12.80 8.62
N PHE A 147 -1.13 -13.09 7.56
CA PHE A 147 0.24 -13.62 7.62
C PHE A 147 1.17 -12.66 6.90
N GLN A 148 2.20 -12.18 7.59
CA GLN A 148 3.23 -11.32 7.02
C GLN A 148 4.60 -11.96 7.18
N GLN A 149 5.46 -11.77 6.18
CA GLN A 149 6.86 -12.16 6.24
C GLN A 149 7.76 -11.08 5.63
N GLU A 150 8.94 -10.91 6.22
CA GLU A 150 10.03 -10.09 5.70
C GLU A 150 11.09 -10.98 5.02
N THR A 151 11.57 -10.60 3.82
CA THR A 151 12.25 -11.54 2.92
C THR A 151 13.75 -11.74 3.19
N THR A 152 14.35 -11.16 4.23
CA THR A 152 15.82 -11.32 4.45
C THR A 152 16.32 -11.24 5.90
N GLY A 153 15.43 -11.30 6.91
CA GLY A 153 15.79 -11.47 8.32
C GLY A 153 15.49 -12.89 8.83
N PRO A 154 16.27 -13.48 9.75
CA PRO A 154 15.90 -14.74 10.36
C PRO A 154 14.70 -14.53 11.30
N ARG A 155 13.57 -15.19 10.99
CA ARG A 155 12.40 -15.38 11.88
C ARG A 155 11.60 -14.12 12.24
N ASP A 156 11.05 -13.44 11.25
CA ASP A 156 9.99 -12.45 11.52
C ASP A 156 8.74 -12.74 10.67
N ASP A 157 8.12 -13.88 10.97
CA ASP A 157 6.76 -14.18 10.55
C ASP A 157 5.77 -13.64 11.59
N ASN A 158 4.81 -12.85 11.11
CA ASN A 158 3.78 -12.26 11.97
C ASN A 158 2.41 -12.80 11.60
N HIS A 159 1.71 -13.31 12.61
CA HIS A 159 0.38 -13.88 12.52
C HIS A 159 -0.60 -13.01 13.31
N LEU A 160 -1.63 -12.50 12.65
CA LEU A 160 -2.68 -11.71 13.28
C LEU A 160 -4.05 -12.30 13.01
N VAL A 161 -4.81 -12.57 14.07
CA VAL A 161 -6.24 -12.87 13.99
C VAL A 161 -7.01 -11.65 14.48
N ALA A 162 -7.96 -11.19 13.67
CA ALA A 162 -8.80 -10.05 13.96
C ALA A 162 -10.29 -10.39 13.80
N THR A 163 -11.11 -9.85 14.70
CA THR A 163 -12.58 -9.94 14.65
C THR A 163 -13.16 -8.54 14.68
N GLN A 164 -14.10 -8.25 13.78
CA GLN A 164 -14.78 -6.97 13.70
C GLN A 164 -16.29 -7.17 13.68
N LEU A 165 -16.99 -6.58 14.64
CA LEU A 165 -18.44 -6.43 14.64
C LEU A 165 -18.79 -4.99 14.25
N THR A 166 -19.61 -4.81 13.21
CA THR A 166 -20.06 -3.49 12.76
C THR A 166 -21.57 -3.37 12.97
N VAL A 167 -21.98 -2.29 13.64
CA VAL A 167 -23.38 -1.91 13.86
C VAL A 167 -23.61 -0.55 13.21
N ARG A 168 -24.63 -0.45 12.36
CA ARG A 168 -25.06 0.80 11.72
C ARG A 168 -26.50 1.12 12.13
N PHE A 169 -26.77 2.38 12.46
CA PHE A 169 -28.09 2.93 12.80
C PHE A 169 -28.54 3.96 11.78
#